data_AF-A0A8T5L3U2-F1
#
_entry.id   AF-A0A8T5L3U2-F1
#
_cell.length_a   1.000
_cell.length_b   1.000
_cell.length_c   1.000
_cell.angle_alpha   90.00
_cell.angle_beta   90.00
_cell.angle_gamma   90.00
#
_symmetry.space_group_name_H-M   'P 1'
#
loop_
_entity.id
_entity.type
_entity.pdbx_description
1 polymer ?
#
loop_
_entity_poly.entity_id
_entity_poly.type
_entity_poly.pdbx_seq_one_letter_code
_entity_poly.pdbx_strand_id
1 'polypeptide(L)'
;MQREVIHDYERRLEWQYRQIRKARIPEENKEVLVAFDRFLVAEGLSLPRRAKLLQHCLLFNRSYLPGLFREATTDSIWDAVIKLESSKLAPWTKQGYKVAVRKLFKFVTWGNEALRRRDYPEIVAGIRIGVKRRDQVRVRTGDIRRAAACTGVQLRIEAIGLPYGEAFQRFIDPSSPLDIVVLDEPWLRAFGDAADGTLCANPPIPFSASVMVTAWNPEAFRLLQETTPVNTPITFDQMLKYAVECKESPHGMVISAQSTERLANMVLQSALAAGVSPIRADATVNPAATSNASELLKQSLPYPTRVSGADALRRVVQGRAGFTPTWLSNVAMLCGVDPRARALRIVPIAGGGVDGTWYLGVRHRPSVPPGLAGRVARLLAATCDINERFLLGAVDPGILTGKRELSGGDLGESLQLDPARLAWANRWQRHTNMEFMSWIDRQGGRLASAVLA
;
A
#
# COMPACT_ATOMS: atom_id res chain seq x y z
N MET A 1 -18.60 1.58 -10.97
CA MET A 1 -17.47 0.78 -11.49
C MET A 1 -16.71 0.20 -10.30
N GLN A 2 -16.77 -1.11 -10.06
CA GLN A 2 -16.28 -1.76 -8.85
C GLN A 2 -14.73 -1.91 -8.88
N ARG A 3 -14.05 -1.61 -7.76
CA ARG A 3 -12.59 -1.81 -7.57
C ARG A 3 -12.29 -3.31 -7.65
N GLU A 4 -11.59 -3.78 -8.69
CA GLU A 4 -11.01 -5.13 -8.68
C GLU A 4 -9.89 -5.20 -7.64
N VAL A 5 -10.13 -6.01 -6.61
CA VAL A 5 -9.26 -6.21 -5.46
C VAL A 5 -8.05 -7.04 -5.93
N ILE A 6 -6.83 -6.51 -5.74
CA ILE A 6 -5.50 -7.09 -6.09
C ILE A 6 -5.23 -8.47 -5.42
N HIS A 7 -6.21 -9.01 -4.72
CA HIS A 7 -6.16 -10.31 -4.08
C HIS A 7 -7.46 -11.05 -4.39
N ASP A 8 -7.37 -11.97 -5.35
CA ASP A 8 -8.45 -12.89 -5.73
C ASP A 8 -8.67 -13.92 -4.60
N TYR A 9 -9.28 -13.44 -3.51
CA TYR A 9 -9.54 -14.22 -2.31
C TYR A 9 -10.63 -15.27 -2.54
N GLU A 10 -11.51 -15.04 -3.52
CA GLU A 10 -12.50 -16.01 -3.98
C GLU A 10 -11.81 -17.24 -4.55
N ARG A 11 -10.90 -17.06 -5.51
CA ARG A 11 -10.10 -18.16 -6.06
C ARG A 11 -9.27 -18.87 -5.00
N ARG A 12 -8.75 -18.16 -4.00
CA ARG A 12 -8.03 -18.78 -2.86
C ARG A 12 -8.95 -19.65 -2.01
N LEU A 13 -10.16 -19.20 -1.73
CA LEU A 13 -11.13 -19.99 -0.97
C LEU A 13 -11.59 -21.22 -1.77
N GLU A 14 -11.88 -21.06 -3.07
CA GLU A 14 -12.17 -22.16 -3.99
C GLU A 14 -11.04 -23.19 -4.04
N TRP A 15 -9.80 -22.71 -4.06
CA TRP A 15 -8.64 -23.58 -3.97
C TRP A 15 -8.65 -24.40 -2.67
N GLN A 16 -9.00 -23.80 -1.53
CA GLN A 16 -9.11 -24.56 -0.28
C GLN A 16 -10.20 -25.63 -0.33
N TYR A 17 -11.37 -25.36 -0.91
CA TYR A 17 -12.37 -26.42 -1.09
C TYR A 17 -11.86 -27.56 -1.98
N ARG A 18 -11.14 -27.24 -3.06
CA ARG A 18 -10.49 -28.27 -3.91
C ARG A 18 -9.48 -29.09 -3.11
N GLN A 19 -8.70 -28.47 -2.24
CA GLN A 19 -7.75 -29.17 -1.38
C GLN A 19 -8.42 -30.05 -0.32
N ILE A 20 -9.55 -29.60 0.25
CA ILE A 20 -10.36 -30.39 1.19
C ILE A 20 -10.93 -31.63 0.49
N ARG A 21 -11.56 -31.46 -0.69
CA ARG A 21 -12.13 -32.58 -1.46
C ARG A 21 -11.09 -33.65 -1.81
N LYS A 22 -9.91 -33.22 -2.25
CA LYS A 22 -8.79 -34.10 -2.63
C LYS A 22 -8.00 -34.67 -1.44
N ALA A 23 -8.34 -34.28 -0.21
CA ALA A 23 -7.57 -34.69 0.96
C ALA A 23 -7.75 -36.17 1.29
N ARG A 24 -6.66 -36.82 1.67
CA ARG A 24 -6.67 -38.14 2.31
C ARG A 24 -6.98 -38.01 3.80
N ILE A 25 -8.18 -37.52 4.11
CA ILE A 25 -8.75 -37.46 5.47
C ILE A 25 -10.13 -38.14 5.43
N PRO A 26 -10.68 -38.59 6.58
CA PRO A 26 -12.03 -39.15 6.62
C PRO A 26 -13.07 -38.24 5.95
N GLU A 27 -14.03 -38.81 5.22
CA GLU A 27 -15.01 -38.03 4.45
C GLU A 27 -15.85 -37.12 5.36
N GLU A 28 -16.22 -37.61 6.54
CA GLU A 28 -16.94 -36.83 7.54
C GLU A 28 -16.16 -35.57 7.96
N ASN A 29 -14.83 -35.63 8.08
CA ASN A 29 -14.04 -34.45 8.38
C ASN A 29 -14.06 -33.43 7.23
N LYS A 30 -14.14 -33.88 5.97
CA LYS A 30 -14.28 -32.97 4.83
C LYS A 30 -15.61 -32.23 4.89
N GLU A 31 -16.69 -32.93 5.21
CA GLU A 31 -18.01 -32.35 5.41
C GLU A 31 -18.02 -31.34 6.55
N VAL A 32 -17.39 -31.68 7.69
CA VAL A 32 -17.22 -30.77 8.83
C VAL A 32 -16.46 -29.51 8.42
N LEU A 33 -15.39 -29.60 7.62
CA LEU A 33 -14.65 -28.41 7.17
C LEU A 33 -15.48 -27.52 6.23
N VAL A 34 -16.30 -28.12 5.36
CA VAL A 34 -17.20 -27.36 4.48
C VAL A 34 -18.31 -26.67 5.29
N ALA A 35 -18.88 -27.38 6.27
CA ALA A 35 -19.88 -26.79 7.17
C ALA A 35 -19.28 -25.71 8.08
N PHE A 36 -18.04 -25.91 8.53
CA PHE A 36 -17.31 -24.93 9.33
C PHE A 36 -17.10 -23.62 8.59
N ASP A 37 -16.85 -23.65 7.29
CA ASP A 37 -16.75 -22.42 6.51
C ASP A 37 -18.06 -21.61 6.50
N ARG A 38 -19.23 -22.28 6.42
CA ARG A 38 -20.54 -21.61 6.54
C ARG A 38 -20.69 -20.94 7.91
N PHE A 39 -20.22 -21.60 8.96
CA PHE A 39 -20.14 -21.01 10.29
C PHE A 39 -19.23 -19.76 10.32
N LEU A 40 -18.07 -19.80 9.65
CA LEU A 40 -17.18 -18.63 9.56
C LEU A 40 -17.79 -17.46 8.74
N VAL A 41 -18.65 -17.75 7.76
CA VAL A 41 -19.46 -16.74 7.07
C VAL A 41 -20.44 -16.07 8.03
N ALA A 42 -21.18 -16.87 8.80
CA ALA A 42 -22.13 -16.37 9.79
C ALA A 42 -21.44 -15.56 10.91
N GLU A 43 -20.19 -15.89 11.24
CA GLU A 43 -19.36 -15.10 12.16
C GLU A 43 -18.86 -13.77 11.55
N GLY A 44 -19.11 -13.51 10.26
CA GLY A 44 -18.70 -12.27 9.59
C GLY A 44 -17.21 -12.22 9.24
N LEU A 45 -16.54 -13.37 9.10
CA LEU A 45 -15.13 -13.36 8.70
C LEU A 45 -14.95 -13.09 7.20
N SER A 46 -13.96 -12.26 6.89
CA SER A 46 -13.57 -11.97 5.51
C SER A 46 -13.00 -13.21 4.79
N LEU A 47 -13.15 -13.26 3.46
CA LEU A 47 -12.63 -14.33 2.60
C LEU A 47 -11.17 -14.75 2.89
N PRO A 48 -10.19 -13.83 3.08
CA PRO A 48 -8.81 -14.20 3.39
C PRO A 48 -8.68 -14.97 4.71
N ARG A 49 -9.45 -14.56 5.72
CA ARG A 49 -9.42 -15.19 7.05
C ARG A 49 -10.04 -16.57 6.99
N ARG A 50 -11.18 -16.72 6.31
CA ARG A 50 -11.84 -18.01 6.06
C ARG A 50 -10.89 -19.00 5.37
N ALA A 51 -10.30 -18.61 4.24
CA ALA A 51 -9.37 -19.46 3.51
C ALA A 51 -8.17 -19.89 4.38
N LYS A 52 -7.61 -18.99 5.17
CA LYS A 52 -6.50 -19.29 6.09
C LYS A 52 -6.90 -20.28 7.20
N LEU A 53 -8.07 -20.09 7.81
CA LEU A 53 -8.55 -20.98 8.87
C LEU A 53 -8.83 -22.39 8.34
N LEU A 54 -9.47 -22.51 7.17
CA LEU A 54 -9.70 -23.80 6.51
C LEU A 54 -8.39 -24.51 6.18
N GLN A 55 -7.41 -23.79 5.62
CA GLN A 55 -6.10 -24.33 5.32
C GLN A 55 -5.42 -24.88 6.59
N HIS A 56 -5.45 -24.12 7.68
CA HIS A 56 -4.87 -24.57 8.95
C HIS A 56 -5.60 -25.78 9.53
N CYS A 57 -6.94 -25.83 9.48
CA CYS A 57 -7.70 -26.98 9.98
C CYS A 57 -7.40 -28.25 9.16
N LEU A 58 -7.34 -28.13 7.83
CA LEU A 58 -7.01 -29.23 6.94
C LEU A 58 -5.61 -29.79 7.23
N LEU A 59 -4.61 -28.91 7.33
CA LEU A 59 -3.25 -29.32 7.65
C LEU A 59 -3.16 -29.88 9.08
N PHE A 60 -3.94 -29.34 10.02
CA PHE A 60 -3.94 -29.81 11.39
C PHE A 60 -4.42 -31.27 11.50
N ASN A 61 -5.52 -31.61 10.83
CA ASN A 61 -6.03 -32.98 10.80
C ASN A 61 -5.05 -33.94 10.12
N ARG A 62 -4.43 -33.53 9.01
CA ARG A 62 -3.45 -34.37 8.30
C ARG A 62 -2.19 -34.64 9.12
N SER A 63 -1.70 -33.65 9.85
CA SER A 63 -0.35 -33.70 10.43
C SER A 63 -0.31 -33.95 11.94
N TYR A 64 -1.35 -33.60 12.68
CA TYR A 64 -1.31 -33.60 14.15
C TYR A 64 -2.43 -34.39 14.80
N LEU A 65 -3.63 -34.38 14.22
CA LEU A 65 -4.81 -35.07 14.78
C LEU A 65 -5.41 -36.05 13.76
N PRO A 66 -4.77 -37.23 13.55
CA PRO A 66 -5.34 -38.28 12.71
C PRO A 66 -6.56 -38.88 13.43
N GLY A 67 -7.75 -38.74 12.84
CA GLY A 67 -9.00 -39.20 13.44
C GLY A 67 -10.19 -38.32 13.04
N LEU A 68 -11.39 -38.71 13.47
CA LEU A 68 -12.62 -37.94 13.27
C LEU A 68 -12.67 -36.76 14.23
N PHE A 69 -13.06 -35.58 13.75
CA PHE A 69 -13.15 -34.39 14.60
C PHE A 69 -14.19 -34.55 15.72
N ARG A 70 -15.29 -35.26 15.46
CA ARG A 70 -16.35 -35.48 16.45
C ARG A 70 -15.97 -36.44 17.57
N GLU A 71 -15.01 -37.32 17.31
CA GLU A 71 -14.54 -38.34 18.26
C GLU A 71 -13.26 -37.92 18.98
N ALA A 72 -12.73 -36.74 18.68
CA ALA A 72 -11.51 -36.26 19.32
C ALA A 72 -11.77 -36.08 20.82
N THR A 73 -10.91 -36.71 21.63
CA THR A 73 -10.89 -36.54 23.09
C THR A 73 -10.01 -35.36 23.48
N THR A 74 -10.18 -34.84 24.69
CA THR A 74 -9.31 -33.79 25.27
C THR A 74 -7.83 -34.18 25.14
N ASP A 75 -7.48 -35.42 25.49
CA ASP A 75 -6.11 -35.92 25.42
C ASP A 75 -5.57 -35.94 23.99
N SER A 76 -6.38 -36.39 23.02
CA SER A 76 -5.96 -36.43 21.61
C SER A 76 -5.65 -35.02 21.05
N ILE A 77 -6.43 -34.01 21.47
CA ILE A 77 -6.18 -32.61 21.07
C ILE A 77 -4.92 -32.09 21.76
N TRP A 78 -4.71 -32.40 23.03
CA TRP A 78 -3.50 -32.00 23.74
C TRP A 78 -2.25 -32.60 23.12
N ASP A 79 -2.26 -33.89 22.78
CA ASP A 79 -1.16 -34.54 22.08
C ASP A 79 -0.87 -33.88 20.72
N ALA A 80 -1.92 -33.53 19.97
CA ALA A 80 -1.78 -32.81 18.71
C ALA A 80 -1.19 -31.41 18.90
N VAL A 81 -1.61 -30.67 19.94
CA VAL A 81 -1.08 -29.34 20.28
C VAL A 81 0.37 -29.42 20.76
N ILE A 82 0.74 -30.44 21.55
CA ILE A 82 2.12 -30.68 21.99
C ILE A 82 3.01 -30.94 20.77
N LYS A 83 2.58 -31.78 19.83
CA LYS A 83 3.31 -32.01 18.57
C LYS A 83 3.45 -30.73 17.75
N LEU A 84 2.40 -29.90 17.68
CA LEU A 84 2.44 -28.60 17.01
C LEU A 84 3.44 -27.65 17.69
N GLU A 85 3.44 -27.55 19.02
CA GLU A 85 4.35 -26.68 19.77
C GLU A 85 5.81 -27.14 19.68
N SER A 86 6.07 -28.44 19.60
CA SER A 86 7.40 -29.02 19.40
C SER A 86 7.93 -28.91 17.97
N SER A 87 7.09 -28.53 17.00
CA SER A 87 7.50 -28.39 15.60
C SER A 87 8.44 -27.18 15.36
N LYS A 88 9.20 -27.22 14.26
CA LYS A 88 10.07 -26.11 13.82
C LYS A 88 9.31 -24.93 13.18
N LEU A 89 7.98 -24.91 13.27
CA LEU A 89 7.16 -23.82 12.72
C LEU A 89 7.42 -22.49 13.45
N ALA A 90 7.30 -21.40 12.72
CA ALA A 90 7.41 -20.07 13.30
C ALA A 90 6.30 -19.81 14.34
N PRO A 91 6.57 -19.00 15.39
CA PRO A 91 5.61 -18.75 16.47
C PRO A 91 4.23 -18.24 15.99
N TRP A 92 4.21 -17.35 15.00
CA TRP A 92 2.97 -16.82 14.42
C TRP A 92 2.17 -17.88 13.65
N THR A 93 2.85 -18.86 13.05
CA THR A 93 2.20 -19.97 12.35
C THR A 93 1.53 -20.89 13.37
N LYS A 94 2.23 -21.25 14.45
CA LYS A 94 1.67 -22.05 15.56
C LYS A 94 0.45 -21.36 16.19
N GLN A 95 0.53 -20.05 16.42
CA GLN A 95 -0.62 -19.25 16.86
C GLN A 95 -1.81 -19.40 15.91
N GLY A 96 -1.57 -19.27 14.60
CA GLY A 96 -2.60 -19.41 13.59
C GLY A 96 -3.28 -20.78 13.59
N TYR A 97 -2.52 -21.87 13.81
CA TYR A 97 -3.09 -23.21 13.99
C TYR A 97 -3.96 -23.29 15.24
N LYS A 98 -3.48 -22.82 16.40
CA LYS A 98 -4.23 -22.84 17.66
C LYS A 98 -5.55 -22.07 17.59
N VAL A 99 -5.56 -20.91 16.91
CA VAL A 99 -6.80 -20.16 16.65
C VAL A 99 -7.79 -20.97 15.81
N ALA A 100 -7.29 -21.61 14.75
CA ALA A 100 -8.12 -22.42 13.86
C ALA A 100 -8.71 -23.63 14.60
N VAL A 101 -7.90 -24.37 15.36
CA VAL A 101 -8.33 -25.51 16.19
C VAL A 101 -9.40 -25.09 17.20
N ARG A 102 -9.18 -24.01 17.95
CA ARG A 102 -10.16 -23.53 18.93
C ARG A 102 -11.50 -23.16 18.30
N LYS A 103 -11.49 -22.50 17.14
CA LYS A 103 -12.72 -22.16 16.40
C LYS A 103 -13.41 -23.39 15.83
N LEU A 104 -12.64 -24.32 15.24
CA LEU A 104 -13.16 -25.56 14.68
C LEU A 104 -13.86 -26.39 15.76
N PHE A 105 -13.21 -26.65 16.89
CA PHE A 105 -13.81 -27.47 17.94
C PHE A 105 -14.95 -26.78 18.66
N LYS A 106 -14.95 -25.45 18.74
CA LYS A 106 -16.11 -24.68 19.17
C LYS A 106 -17.32 -24.93 18.25
N PHE A 107 -17.10 -24.92 16.93
CA PHE A 107 -18.13 -25.27 15.95
C PHE A 107 -18.54 -26.75 16.00
N VAL A 108 -17.59 -27.68 16.10
CA VAL A 108 -17.88 -29.12 16.15
C VAL A 108 -18.73 -29.47 17.39
N THR A 109 -18.46 -28.82 18.54
CA THR A 109 -19.17 -29.11 19.79
C THR A 109 -20.57 -28.50 19.84
N TRP A 110 -20.76 -27.28 19.33
CA TRP A 110 -22.01 -26.52 19.52
C TRP A 110 -22.73 -26.15 18.21
N GLY A 111 -22.19 -26.52 17.06
CA GLY A 111 -22.73 -26.16 15.75
C GLY A 111 -22.94 -24.64 15.63
N ASN A 112 -24.15 -24.24 15.28
CA ASN A 112 -24.52 -22.83 15.13
C ASN A 112 -24.68 -22.09 16.48
N GLU A 113 -24.93 -22.79 17.59
CA GLU A 113 -25.04 -22.17 18.92
C GLU A 113 -23.72 -21.53 19.36
N ALA A 114 -22.60 -22.00 18.79
CA ALA A 114 -21.27 -21.41 18.98
C ALA A 114 -21.23 -19.90 18.69
N LEU A 115 -22.08 -19.36 17.82
CA LEU A 115 -22.14 -17.92 17.50
C LEU A 115 -22.65 -17.08 18.68
N ARG A 116 -23.50 -17.66 19.54
CA ARG A 116 -24.08 -16.97 20.71
C ARG A 116 -23.24 -17.12 21.97
N ARG A 117 -22.32 -18.07 21.98
CA ARG A 117 -21.46 -18.41 23.12
C ARG A 117 -20.15 -17.64 23.08
N ARG A 118 -19.70 -17.11 24.21
CA ARG A 118 -18.39 -16.44 24.32
C ARG A 118 -17.29 -17.39 24.79
N ASP A 119 -17.66 -18.39 25.57
CA ASP A 119 -16.81 -19.46 26.06
C ASP A 119 -16.33 -20.39 24.93
N TYR A 120 -15.43 -21.30 25.31
CA TYR A 120 -14.90 -22.37 24.46
C TYR A 120 -15.18 -23.70 25.16
N PRO A 121 -15.42 -24.79 24.41
CA PRO A 121 -15.68 -26.09 25.02
C PRO A 121 -14.43 -26.57 25.76
N GLU A 122 -14.64 -27.35 26.81
CA GLU A 122 -13.60 -27.80 27.75
C GLU A 122 -12.38 -28.39 27.02
N ILE A 123 -12.66 -29.21 26.00
CA ILE A 123 -11.69 -29.87 25.12
C ILE A 123 -10.63 -28.94 24.49
N VAL A 124 -10.94 -27.65 24.30
CA VAL A 124 -10.01 -26.64 23.76
C VAL A 124 -9.84 -25.39 24.62
N ALA A 125 -10.54 -25.30 25.76
CA ALA A 125 -10.51 -24.11 26.62
C ALA A 125 -9.09 -23.82 27.16
N GLY A 126 -8.31 -24.86 27.42
CA GLY A 126 -6.94 -24.75 27.92
C GLY A 126 -5.88 -24.32 26.88
N ILE A 127 -6.21 -24.29 25.58
CA ILE A 127 -5.24 -23.96 24.53
C ILE A 127 -4.91 -22.46 24.54
N ARG A 128 -3.68 -22.12 24.95
CA ARG A 128 -3.17 -20.74 24.97
C ARG A 128 -2.79 -20.26 23.57
N ILE A 129 -3.43 -19.20 23.07
CA ILE A 129 -3.18 -18.65 21.72
C ILE A 129 -1.98 -17.68 21.67
N GLY A 130 -1.65 -17.00 22.78
CA GLY A 130 -0.67 -15.92 22.79
C GLY A 130 0.74 -16.34 22.34
N VAL A 131 1.41 -15.46 21.59
CA VAL A 131 2.86 -15.58 21.29
C VAL A 131 3.64 -15.00 22.45
N LYS A 132 4.61 -15.75 22.98
CA LYS A 132 5.44 -15.31 24.11
C LYS A 132 6.16 -14.01 23.74
N ARG A 133 6.30 -13.10 24.71
CA ARG A 133 6.88 -11.75 24.51
C ARG A 133 8.30 -11.75 23.94
N ARG A 134 9.05 -12.84 24.09
CA ARG A 134 10.40 -13.04 23.52
C ARG A 134 10.38 -13.47 22.05
N ASP A 135 9.29 -14.08 21.62
CA ASP A 135 9.08 -14.61 20.27
C ASP A 135 8.31 -13.61 19.38
N GLN A 136 7.78 -12.54 19.98
CA GLN A 136 7.23 -11.41 19.25
C GLN A 136 8.37 -10.70 18.51
N VAL A 137 8.16 -10.43 17.22
CA VAL A 137 9.10 -9.62 16.43
C VAL A 137 9.16 -8.23 17.05
N ARG A 138 10.25 -7.94 17.75
CA ARG A 138 10.52 -6.60 18.29
C ARG A 138 11.41 -5.86 17.33
N VAL A 139 10.88 -4.79 16.74
CA VAL A 139 11.71 -3.80 16.07
C VAL A 139 12.49 -3.05 17.16
N ARG A 140 13.82 -3.21 17.23
CA ARG A 140 14.62 -2.55 18.28
C ARG A 140 14.81 -1.08 17.93
N THR A 141 14.92 -0.23 18.95
CA THR A 141 15.31 1.18 18.78
C THR A 141 16.63 1.32 18.02
N GLY A 142 17.57 0.38 18.20
CA GLY A 142 18.82 0.33 17.44
C GLY A 142 18.63 0.00 15.95
N ASP A 143 17.59 -0.76 15.59
CA ASP A 143 17.23 -1.03 14.20
C ASP A 143 16.62 0.22 13.56
N ILE A 144 15.85 0.99 14.34
CA ILE A 144 15.30 2.31 13.97
C ILE A 144 16.40 3.39 13.89
N ARG A 145 17.40 3.34 14.77
CA ARG A 145 18.55 4.27 14.74
C ARG A 145 19.52 3.95 13.61
N ARG A 146 19.82 2.67 13.36
CA ARG A 146 20.60 2.26 12.18
C ARG A 146 19.89 2.67 10.90
N ALA A 147 18.58 2.46 10.86
CA ALA A 147 17.71 2.97 9.81
C ALA A 147 17.86 4.49 9.60
N ALA A 148 17.81 5.30 10.67
CA ALA A 148 17.97 6.76 10.58
C ALA A 148 19.41 7.23 10.27
N ALA A 149 20.43 6.53 10.76
CA ALA A 149 21.83 6.83 10.47
C ALA A 149 22.18 6.52 9.02
N CYS A 150 21.63 5.45 8.46
CA CYS A 150 21.77 5.08 7.06
C CYS A 150 21.13 6.09 6.10
N THR A 151 20.18 6.91 6.55
CA THR A 151 19.55 7.98 5.76
C THR A 151 20.23 9.35 5.94
N GLY A 152 21.33 9.45 6.71
CA GLY A 152 22.07 10.71 6.91
C GLY A 152 21.37 11.71 7.83
N VAL A 153 20.38 11.27 8.62
CA VAL A 153 19.58 12.16 9.47
C VAL A 153 20.17 12.21 10.87
N GLN A 154 20.70 13.37 11.27
CA GLN A 154 20.93 13.68 12.68
C GLN A 154 19.57 13.87 13.36
N LEU A 155 19.01 12.79 13.89
CA LEU A 155 17.85 12.86 14.77
C LEU A 155 18.29 13.50 16.09
N ARG A 156 18.20 14.84 16.21
CA ARG A 156 18.24 15.54 17.51
C ARG A 156 16.95 15.22 18.28
N ILE A 157 16.93 14.06 18.92
CA ILE A 157 15.88 13.66 19.86
C ILE A 157 16.37 14.04 21.27
N GLU A 158 16.34 15.32 21.59
CA GLU A 158 16.60 15.78 22.97
C GLU A 158 15.35 16.40 23.63
N ALA A 159 14.25 16.58 22.91
CA ALA A 159 13.16 17.43 23.40
C ALA A 159 11.87 16.74 23.89
N ILE A 160 11.77 15.41 23.99
CA ILE A 160 10.47 14.76 24.36
C ILE A 160 10.57 13.75 25.52
N GLY A 161 11.76 13.41 26.03
CA GLY A 161 11.88 12.56 27.23
C GLY A 161 11.24 11.16 27.14
N LEU A 162 10.78 10.73 25.96
CA LEU A 162 10.15 9.44 25.70
C LEU A 162 10.89 8.73 24.55
N PRO A 163 11.18 7.42 24.67
CA PRO A 163 11.72 6.63 23.57
C PRO A 163 10.75 6.65 22.37
N TYR A 164 11.27 6.88 21.16
CA TYR A 164 10.52 6.97 19.90
C TYR A 164 9.46 5.85 19.70
N GLY A 165 9.76 4.63 20.11
CA GLY A 165 8.82 3.50 20.01
C GLY A 165 7.57 3.63 20.89
N GLU A 166 7.67 4.36 22.01
CA GLU A 166 6.57 4.58 22.95
C GLU A 166 5.67 5.73 22.48
N ALA A 167 6.26 6.78 21.90
CA ALA A 167 5.53 7.87 21.25
C ALA A 167 4.75 7.37 20.03
N PHE A 168 5.36 6.51 19.22
CA PHE A 168 4.70 5.90 18.05
C PHE A 168 3.63 4.88 18.45
N GLN A 169 3.81 4.07 19.51
CA GLN A 169 2.76 3.16 19.97
C GLN A 169 1.53 3.89 20.55
N ARG A 170 1.72 5.00 21.26
CA ARG A 170 0.61 5.86 21.72
C ARG A 170 -0.08 6.62 20.57
N PHE A 171 0.52 6.67 19.40
CA PHE A 171 0.03 7.37 18.21
C PHE A 171 -0.97 6.54 17.38
N ILE A 172 -0.70 5.24 17.23
CA ILE A 172 -1.59 4.28 16.54
C ILE A 172 -2.64 3.66 17.49
N ASP A 173 -2.62 4.00 18.78
CA ASP A 173 -3.65 3.62 19.73
C ASP A 173 -4.98 4.31 19.39
N PRO A 174 -6.08 3.57 19.13
CA PRO A 174 -7.40 4.15 18.88
C PRO A 174 -7.94 5.00 20.04
N SER A 175 -7.34 4.89 21.24
CA SER A 175 -7.67 5.71 22.41
C SER A 175 -6.85 7.01 22.51
N SER A 176 -5.94 7.26 21.56
CA SER A 176 -5.14 8.48 21.53
C SER A 176 -6.02 9.73 21.38
N PRO A 177 -5.80 10.80 22.16
CA PRO A 177 -6.58 12.02 22.07
C PRO A 177 -6.25 12.86 20.81
N LEU A 178 -5.28 12.46 20.00
CA LEU A 178 -4.85 13.16 18.79
C LEU A 178 -5.57 12.60 17.55
N ASP A 179 -6.42 13.43 16.91
CA ASP A 179 -6.96 13.16 15.58
C ASP A 179 -6.09 13.82 14.52
N ILE A 180 -5.29 13.03 13.82
CA ILE A 180 -4.50 13.48 12.68
C ILE A 180 -5.23 13.12 11.40
N VAL A 181 -5.40 14.09 10.51
CA VAL A 181 -6.08 13.91 9.24
C VAL A 181 -5.06 14.12 8.14
N VAL A 182 -4.98 13.17 7.21
CA VAL A 182 -4.14 13.29 6.02
C VAL A 182 -5.05 13.76 4.91
N LEU A 183 -4.73 14.92 4.35
CA LEU A 183 -5.51 15.55 3.30
C LEU A 183 -4.69 15.50 2.02
N ASP A 184 -5.33 15.17 0.90
CA ASP A 184 -4.78 15.52 -0.41
C ASP A 184 -5.17 16.97 -0.76
N GLU A 185 -4.56 17.52 -1.80
CA GLU A 185 -4.76 18.91 -2.20
C GLU A 185 -6.23 19.26 -2.54
N PRO A 186 -7.00 18.42 -3.27
CA PRO A 186 -8.45 18.63 -3.45
C PRO A 186 -9.24 18.70 -2.14
N TRP A 187 -8.97 17.80 -1.19
CA TRP A 187 -9.64 17.80 0.12
C TRP A 187 -9.23 19.02 0.95
N LEU A 188 -7.97 19.46 0.87
CA LEU A 188 -7.51 20.69 1.54
C LEU A 188 -8.36 21.91 1.18
N ARG A 189 -8.71 22.03 -0.10
CA ARG A 189 -9.49 23.14 -0.66
C ARG A 189 -10.95 23.05 -0.24
N ALA A 190 -11.57 21.88 -0.38
CA ALA A 190 -12.93 21.65 0.10
C ALA A 190 -13.08 21.88 1.61
N PHE A 191 -12.04 21.57 2.40
CA PHE A 191 -11.98 21.86 3.83
C PHE A 191 -11.75 23.35 4.14
N GLY A 192 -11.03 24.09 3.28
CA GLY A 192 -10.83 25.52 3.41
C GLY A 192 -12.11 26.32 3.11
N ASP A 193 -12.88 25.89 2.11
CA ASP A 193 -14.11 26.56 1.69
C ASP A 193 -15.34 26.23 2.56
N ALA A 194 -15.36 25.04 3.20
CA ALA A 194 -16.46 24.59 4.05
C ALA A 194 -16.32 24.99 5.53
N ALA A 195 -15.17 25.55 5.95
CA ALA A 195 -14.89 25.88 7.33
C ALA A 195 -14.91 27.39 7.57
N ASP A 196 -15.73 27.81 8.51
CA ASP A 196 -15.75 29.11 9.21
C ASP A 196 -14.45 29.45 9.98
N GLY A 197 -13.30 28.91 9.56
CA GLY A 197 -11.99 29.11 10.20
C GLY A 197 -11.77 28.30 11.49
N THR A 198 -12.72 27.46 11.91
CA THR A 198 -12.66 26.82 13.24
C THR A 198 -12.07 25.41 13.29
N LEU A 199 -11.99 24.69 12.17
CA LEU A 199 -11.66 23.24 12.18
C LEU A 199 -10.16 22.91 12.23
N CYS A 200 -9.28 23.81 11.78
CA CYS A 200 -7.83 23.62 11.80
C CYS A 200 -7.16 24.78 12.53
N ALA A 201 -6.73 24.53 13.78
CA ALA A 201 -6.01 25.53 14.58
C ALA A 201 -4.61 25.90 14.01
N ASN A 202 -4.13 25.19 12.98
CA ASN A 202 -2.87 25.48 12.29
C ASN A 202 -3.03 25.23 10.79
N PRO A 203 -2.32 25.96 9.92
CA PRO A 203 -2.28 25.66 8.50
C PRO A 203 -1.76 24.22 8.27
N PRO A 204 -2.34 23.50 7.30
CA PRO A 204 -1.87 22.17 6.93
C PRO A 204 -0.40 22.20 6.56
N ILE A 205 0.38 21.24 7.04
CA ILE A 205 1.82 21.19 6.78
C ILE A 205 2.08 20.21 5.64
N PRO A 206 2.83 20.59 4.58
CA PRO A 206 3.25 19.64 3.55
C PRO A 206 3.93 18.44 4.21
N PHE A 207 3.41 17.26 3.94
CA PHE A 207 3.86 15.99 4.49
C PHE A 207 4.69 15.22 3.47
N SER A 208 4.24 15.18 2.21
CA SER A 208 4.94 14.42 1.17
C SER A 208 4.58 14.95 -0.23
N ALA A 209 5.53 15.50 -0.98
CA ALA A 209 5.51 15.71 -2.42
C ALA A 209 6.04 14.48 -3.19
N SER A 210 5.14 13.83 -3.94
CA SER A 210 5.54 12.85 -4.96
C SER A 210 5.55 13.50 -6.33
N VAL A 211 6.67 13.37 -7.05
CA VAL A 211 6.80 13.83 -8.43
C VAL A 211 6.31 12.74 -9.38
N MET A 212 5.37 13.08 -10.25
CA MET A 212 4.97 12.19 -11.34
C MET A 212 5.92 12.30 -12.53
N VAL A 213 6.35 11.15 -13.02
CA VAL A 213 7.26 11.02 -14.16
C VAL A 213 6.71 9.99 -15.15
N THR A 214 7.28 9.96 -16.35
CA THR A 214 7.03 8.90 -17.31
C THR A 214 8.25 8.01 -17.38
N ALA A 215 8.05 6.70 -17.21
CA ALA A 215 9.11 5.71 -17.26
C ALA A 215 9.01 4.95 -18.58
N TRP A 216 10.07 5.01 -19.38
CA TRP A 216 10.13 4.49 -20.74
C TRP A 216 11.09 3.32 -20.86
N ASN A 217 10.70 2.35 -21.68
CA ASN A 217 11.61 1.38 -22.24
C ASN A 217 12.56 2.11 -23.21
N PRO A 218 13.89 1.84 -23.17
CA PRO A 218 14.86 2.49 -24.05
C PRO A 218 14.52 2.45 -25.54
N GLU A 219 13.98 1.33 -26.02
CA GLU A 219 13.65 1.14 -27.42
C GLU A 219 12.45 2.02 -27.83
N ALA A 220 11.39 2.02 -27.02
CA ALA A 220 10.24 2.89 -27.26
C ALA A 220 10.61 4.37 -27.18
N PHE A 221 11.51 4.73 -26.26
CA PHE A 221 12.01 6.09 -26.15
C PHE A 221 12.81 6.52 -27.38
N ARG A 222 13.68 5.64 -27.91
CA ARG A 222 14.42 5.88 -29.15
C ARG A 222 13.48 6.11 -30.34
N LEU A 223 12.45 5.27 -30.50
CA LEU A 223 11.46 5.42 -31.56
C LEU A 223 10.71 6.76 -31.46
N LEU A 224 10.35 7.19 -30.25
CA LEU A 224 9.75 8.51 -30.05
C LEU A 224 10.72 9.64 -30.44
N GLN A 225 12.00 9.55 -30.07
CA GLN A 225 13.01 10.54 -30.43
C GLN A 225 13.25 10.63 -31.94
N GLU A 226 13.09 9.55 -32.70
CA GLU A 226 13.19 9.57 -34.16
C GLU A 226 12.08 10.38 -34.83
N THR A 227 10.94 10.52 -34.15
CA THR A 227 9.78 11.31 -34.63
C THR A 227 9.73 12.72 -34.06
N THR A 228 10.62 13.06 -33.13
CA THR A 228 10.64 14.35 -32.42
C THR A 228 11.88 15.15 -32.81
N PRO A 229 11.79 16.47 -33.09
CA PRO A 229 12.97 17.26 -33.39
C PRO A 229 14.01 17.20 -32.26
N VAL A 230 15.28 17.02 -32.61
CA VAL A 230 16.40 16.92 -31.67
C VAL A 230 16.39 18.10 -30.70
N ASN A 231 16.58 17.83 -29.39
CA ASN A 231 16.57 18.79 -28.29
C ASN A 231 15.20 19.43 -27.94
N THR A 232 14.09 18.90 -28.45
CA THR A 232 12.75 19.36 -28.02
C THR A 232 12.28 18.52 -26.83
N PRO A 233 11.89 19.13 -25.69
CA PRO A 233 11.29 18.39 -24.58
C PRO A 233 10.04 17.64 -25.04
N ILE A 234 9.93 16.37 -24.67
CA ILE A 234 8.75 15.57 -24.98
C ILE A 234 7.56 16.13 -24.20
N THR A 235 6.59 16.63 -24.94
CA THR A 235 5.32 17.11 -24.38
C THR A 235 4.38 15.96 -24.08
N PHE A 236 3.43 16.19 -23.19
CA PHE A 236 2.39 15.21 -22.88
C PHE A 236 1.54 14.85 -24.12
N ASP A 237 1.28 15.83 -24.99
CA ASP A 237 0.54 15.63 -26.24
C ASP A 237 1.29 14.71 -27.22
N GLN A 238 2.60 14.91 -27.40
CA GLN A 238 3.45 14.02 -28.21
C GLN A 238 3.45 12.59 -27.66
N MET A 239 3.53 12.45 -26.34
CA MET A 239 3.46 11.13 -25.70
C MET A 239 2.12 10.43 -25.93
N LEU A 240 1.00 11.16 -25.83
CA LEU A 240 -0.33 10.59 -26.09
C LEU A 240 -0.49 10.20 -27.56
N LYS A 241 -0.04 11.03 -28.50
CA LYS A 241 -0.04 10.71 -29.94
C LYS A 241 0.75 9.44 -30.22
N TYR A 242 1.97 9.35 -29.70
CA TYR A 242 2.80 8.14 -29.80
C TYR A 242 2.08 6.91 -29.22
N ALA A 243 1.39 7.06 -28.10
CA ALA A 243 0.63 5.95 -27.51
C ALA A 243 -0.55 5.50 -28.36
N VAL A 244 -1.23 6.42 -29.05
CA VAL A 244 -2.31 6.09 -30.01
C VAL A 244 -1.74 5.31 -31.20
N GLU A 245 -0.61 5.78 -31.76
CA GLU A 245 0.06 5.12 -32.88
C GLU A 245 0.57 3.72 -32.51
N CYS A 246 1.07 3.56 -31.29
CA CYS A 246 1.62 2.31 -30.78
C CYS A 246 0.63 1.44 -30.00
N LYS A 247 -0.68 1.72 -30.03
CA LYS A 247 -1.65 1.04 -29.15
C LYS A 247 -1.66 -0.49 -29.29
N GLU A 248 -1.47 -1.01 -30.50
CA GLU A 248 -1.42 -2.46 -30.79
C GLU A 248 0.01 -3.04 -30.72
N SER A 249 1.00 -2.21 -30.38
CA SER A 249 2.42 -2.56 -30.34
C SER A 249 2.89 -2.82 -28.91
N PRO A 250 3.93 -3.66 -28.69
CA PRO A 250 4.61 -3.75 -27.40
C PRO A 250 5.21 -2.42 -26.94
N HIS A 251 5.30 -1.41 -27.81
CA HIS A 251 5.72 -0.05 -27.50
C HIS A 251 4.57 0.87 -27.04
N GLY A 252 3.35 0.36 -26.91
CA GLY A 252 2.19 1.11 -26.42
C GLY A 252 2.30 1.50 -24.94
N MET A 253 1.41 2.40 -24.52
CA MET A 253 1.33 2.85 -23.13
C MET A 253 0.62 1.81 -22.25
N VAL A 254 1.15 1.57 -21.05
CA VAL A 254 0.42 0.87 -19.99
C VAL A 254 0.11 1.83 -18.85
N ILE A 255 -1.11 1.78 -18.34
CA ILE A 255 -1.58 2.69 -17.29
C ILE A 255 -2.01 1.88 -16.07
N SER A 256 -1.58 2.32 -14.89
CA SER A 256 -2.06 1.69 -13.65
C SER A 256 -3.50 2.10 -13.35
N ALA A 257 -4.27 1.22 -12.70
CA ALA A 257 -5.65 1.52 -12.31
C ALA A 257 -5.77 2.81 -11.45
N GLN A 258 -4.78 3.03 -10.58
CA GLN A 258 -4.67 4.24 -9.74
C GLN A 258 -4.21 5.48 -10.52
N SER A 259 -3.65 5.29 -11.71
CA SER A 259 -3.20 6.39 -12.57
C SER A 259 -4.34 6.99 -13.38
N THR A 260 -5.53 6.39 -13.47
CA THR A 260 -6.63 6.91 -14.30
C THR A 260 -7.20 8.24 -13.80
N GLU A 261 -7.47 8.38 -12.49
CA GLU A 261 -7.81 9.68 -11.86
C GLU A 261 -6.65 10.67 -11.98
N ARG A 262 -5.42 10.15 -11.93
CA ARG A 262 -4.21 10.98 -12.00
C ARG A 262 -3.90 11.45 -13.42
N LEU A 263 -4.34 10.70 -14.42
CA LEU A 263 -4.30 11.08 -15.82
C LEU A 263 -5.31 12.18 -16.12
N ALA A 264 -6.46 12.21 -15.43
CA ALA A 264 -7.33 13.38 -15.49
C ALA A 264 -6.62 14.62 -14.94
N ASN A 265 -5.87 14.50 -13.83
CA ASN A 265 -5.00 15.58 -13.35
C ASN A 265 -3.89 15.93 -14.35
N MET A 266 -3.30 14.95 -15.04
CA MET A 266 -2.29 15.23 -16.08
C MET A 266 -2.88 15.90 -17.32
N VAL A 267 -4.11 15.56 -17.71
CA VAL A 267 -4.87 16.23 -18.78
C VAL A 267 -5.14 17.69 -18.38
N LEU A 268 -5.57 17.93 -17.14
CA LEU A 268 -5.73 19.27 -16.56
C LEU A 268 -4.42 20.05 -16.56
N GLN A 269 -3.32 19.44 -16.15
CA GLN A 269 -2.00 20.09 -16.07
C GLN A 269 -1.37 20.32 -17.44
N SER A 270 -1.59 19.43 -18.42
CA SER A 270 -1.18 19.66 -19.81
C SER A 270 -1.95 20.80 -20.44
N ALA A 271 -3.23 20.99 -20.08
CA ALA A 271 -4.00 22.16 -20.47
C ALA A 271 -3.45 23.44 -19.81
N LEU A 272 -2.90 23.35 -18.59
CA LEU A 272 -2.20 24.46 -17.92
C LEU A 272 -0.86 24.80 -18.60
N ALA A 273 -0.05 23.80 -18.92
CA ALA A 273 1.24 23.97 -19.60
C ALA A 273 1.12 24.59 -21.01
N ALA A 274 -0.04 24.49 -21.65
CA ALA A 274 -0.32 25.10 -22.96
C ALA A 274 -0.58 26.62 -22.91
N GLY A 275 -0.27 27.30 -21.80
CA GLY A 275 -0.32 28.77 -21.68
C GLY A 275 -1.36 29.31 -20.70
N VAL A 276 -1.91 28.49 -19.81
CA VAL A 276 -2.79 28.95 -18.74
C VAL A 276 -1.96 29.10 -17.46
N SER A 277 -1.87 30.31 -16.92
CA SER A 277 -1.06 30.59 -15.73
C SER A 277 -1.42 29.65 -14.57
N PRO A 278 -0.45 28.95 -13.96
CA PRO A 278 -0.69 27.93 -12.93
C PRO A 278 -1.16 28.51 -11.57
N ILE A 279 -1.36 29.83 -11.47
CA ILE A 279 -1.42 30.50 -10.17
C ILE A 279 -2.85 30.63 -9.60
N ARG A 280 -3.92 30.33 -10.34
CA ARG A 280 -5.28 30.38 -9.77
C ARG A 280 -6.27 29.39 -10.40
N ALA A 281 -7.11 28.77 -9.56
CA ALA A 281 -8.19 27.87 -9.96
C ALA A 281 -9.44 28.59 -10.50
N ASP A 282 -9.44 29.93 -10.52
CA ASP A 282 -10.41 30.73 -11.29
C ASP A 282 -10.02 30.84 -12.78
N ALA A 283 -8.82 30.35 -13.15
CA ALA A 283 -8.43 30.23 -14.54
C ALA A 283 -9.33 29.17 -15.21
N THR A 284 -10.17 29.64 -16.12
CA THR A 284 -11.01 28.78 -16.96
C THR A 284 -10.11 27.81 -17.72
N VAL A 285 -10.07 26.56 -17.30
CA VAL A 285 -9.42 25.48 -18.05
C VAL A 285 -10.08 25.45 -19.42
N ASN A 286 -9.29 25.57 -20.50
CA ASN A 286 -9.82 25.53 -21.85
C ASN A 286 -10.53 24.18 -22.08
N PRO A 287 -11.87 24.14 -22.20
CA PRO A 287 -12.61 22.87 -22.29
C PRO A 287 -12.21 22.06 -23.53
N ALA A 288 -11.78 22.72 -24.61
CA ALA A 288 -11.33 22.06 -25.82
C ALA A 288 -10.01 21.29 -25.60
N ALA A 289 -9.07 21.85 -24.82
CA ALA A 289 -7.81 21.19 -24.50
C ALA A 289 -8.04 19.94 -23.63
N THR A 290 -8.90 20.06 -22.62
CA THR A 290 -9.29 18.93 -21.75
C THR A 290 -10.02 17.84 -22.53
N SER A 291 -10.94 18.22 -23.42
CA SER A 291 -11.67 17.27 -24.27
C SER A 291 -10.73 16.52 -25.21
N ASN A 292 -9.80 17.22 -25.87
CA ASN A 292 -8.85 16.60 -26.79
C ASN A 292 -7.93 15.59 -26.09
N ALA A 293 -7.36 15.96 -24.94
CA ALA A 293 -6.46 15.07 -24.21
C ALA A 293 -7.21 13.89 -23.55
N SER A 294 -8.48 14.07 -23.14
CA SER A 294 -9.34 12.95 -22.73
C SER A 294 -9.60 11.97 -23.86
N GLU A 295 -9.84 12.48 -25.08
CA GLU A 295 -10.12 11.65 -26.24
C GLU A 295 -8.86 10.88 -26.71
N LEU A 296 -7.71 11.55 -26.78
CA LEU A 296 -6.42 10.90 -27.03
C LEU A 296 -6.10 9.83 -25.97
N LEU A 297 -6.44 10.07 -24.70
CA LEU A 297 -6.25 9.08 -23.64
C LEU A 297 -7.13 7.83 -23.84
N LYS A 298 -8.39 8.02 -24.26
CA LYS A 298 -9.27 6.88 -24.57
C LYS A 298 -8.76 6.08 -25.77
N GLN A 299 -8.25 6.77 -26.78
CA GLN A 299 -7.73 6.15 -28.01
C GLN A 299 -6.40 5.42 -27.81
N SER A 300 -5.56 5.89 -26.87
CA SER A 300 -4.24 5.32 -26.57
C SER A 300 -4.27 4.10 -25.64
N LEU A 301 -5.43 3.77 -25.09
CA LEU A 301 -5.60 2.63 -24.18
C LEU A 301 -6.12 1.41 -24.94
N PRO A 302 -5.29 0.38 -25.20
CA PRO A 302 -5.68 -0.81 -25.96
C PRO A 302 -6.55 -1.78 -25.14
N TYR A 303 -7.70 -1.34 -24.62
CA TYR A 303 -8.51 -2.00 -23.57
C TYR A 303 -7.94 -1.92 -22.14
N PRO A 304 -8.78 -1.97 -21.09
CA PRO A 304 -8.38 -1.59 -19.74
C PRO A 304 -7.54 -2.69 -19.08
N THR A 305 -6.24 -2.76 -19.39
CA THR A 305 -5.31 -3.47 -18.51
C THR A 305 -4.99 -2.60 -17.31
N ARG A 306 -5.98 -2.48 -16.41
CA ARG A 306 -5.86 -1.86 -15.09
C ARG A 306 -4.93 -2.70 -14.23
N VAL A 307 -3.64 -2.47 -14.35
CA VAL A 307 -2.62 -3.12 -13.52
C VAL A 307 -2.25 -2.26 -12.32
N SER A 308 -1.57 -2.85 -11.32
CA SER A 308 -0.98 -2.05 -10.25
C SER A 308 0.14 -1.15 -10.81
N GLY A 309 0.49 -0.05 -10.13
CA GLY A 309 1.60 0.82 -10.59
C GLY A 309 2.93 0.07 -10.69
N ALA A 310 3.17 -0.89 -9.80
CA ALA A 310 4.34 -1.76 -9.84
C ALA A 310 4.30 -2.70 -11.05
N ASP A 311 3.14 -3.25 -11.40
CA ASP A 311 3.01 -4.15 -12.55
C ASP A 311 3.07 -3.41 -13.89
N ALA A 312 2.53 -2.19 -13.98
CA ALA A 312 2.73 -1.31 -15.12
C ALA A 312 4.23 -1.10 -15.39
N LEU A 313 4.97 -0.73 -14.35
CA LEU A 313 6.40 -0.48 -14.47
C LEU A 313 7.19 -1.76 -14.81
N ARG A 314 6.83 -2.91 -14.22
CA ARG A 314 7.41 -4.21 -14.60
C ARG A 314 7.18 -4.56 -16.07
N ARG A 315 6.01 -4.24 -16.64
CA ARG A 315 5.74 -4.46 -18.06
C ARG A 315 6.66 -3.62 -18.94
N VAL A 316 6.91 -2.37 -18.57
CA VAL A 316 7.88 -1.50 -19.28
C VAL A 316 9.29 -2.08 -19.22
N VAL A 317 9.74 -2.50 -18.02
CA VAL A 317 11.05 -3.15 -17.81
C VAL A 317 11.19 -4.45 -18.60
N GLN A 318 10.10 -5.19 -18.80
CA GLN A 318 10.06 -6.44 -19.54
C GLN A 318 9.92 -6.25 -21.06
N GLY A 319 9.84 -5.01 -21.56
CA GLY A 319 9.57 -4.74 -22.98
C GLY A 319 8.16 -5.15 -23.44
N ARG A 320 7.22 -5.29 -22.50
CA ARG A 320 5.81 -5.60 -22.78
C ARG A 320 4.94 -4.35 -22.86
N ALA A 321 5.53 -3.18 -22.63
CA ALA A 321 4.94 -1.87 -22.80
C ALA A 321 6.08 -0.89 -23.13
N GLY A 322 5.79 0.15 -23.90
CA GLY A 322 6.76 1.18 -24.24
C GLY A 322 7.01 2.13 -23.07
N PHE A 323 5.95 2.51 -22.34
CA PHE A 323 6.09 3.41 -21.20
C PHE A 323 4.88 3.38 -20.25
N THR A 324 5.05 3.95 -19.06
CA THR A 324 3.99 4.18 -18.07
C THR A 324 4.19 5.50 -17.33
N PRO A 325 3.13 6.29 -17.10
CA PRO A 325 3.17 7.34 -16.08
C PRO A 325 3.20 6.70 -14.68
N THR A 326 4.11 7.14 -13.82
CA THR A 326 4.29 6.58 -12.47
C THR A 326 4.92 7.61 -11.53
N TRP A 327 4.92 7.33 -10.23
CA TRP A 327 5.66 8.13 -9.25
C TRP A 327 7.14 7.82 -9.34
N LEU A 328 7.98 8.84 -9.18
CA LEU A 328 9.43 8.68 -9.13
C LEU A 328 9.86 7.65 -8.06
N SER A 329 9.16 7.65 -6.91
CA SER A 329 9.39 6.70 -5.82
C SER A 329 9.15 5.24 -6.23
N ASN A 330 8.17 4.96 -7.10
CA ASN A 330 7.96 3.62 -7.65
C ASN A 330 9.14 3.17 -8.51
N VAL A 331 9.72 4.08 -9.30
CA VAL A 331 10.88 3.75 -10.14
C VAL A 331 12.10 3.50 -9.29
N ALA A 332 12.37 4.36 -8.30
CA ALA A 332 13.45 4.17 -7.34
C ALA A 332 13.33 2.83 -6.60
N MET A 333 12.14 2.47 -6.12
CA MET A 333 11.90 1.16 -5.50
C MET A 333 12.17 0.00 -6.47
N LEU A 334 11.75 0.11 -7.74
CA LEU A 334 11.92 -0.96 -8.72
C LEU A 334 13.39 -1.14 -9.13
N CYS A 335 14.15 -0.05 -9.33
CA CYS A 335 15.61 -0.09 -9.58
C CYS A 335 16.39 -0.84 -8.49
N GLY A 336 15.79 -0.95 -7.30
CA GLY A 336 16.32 -1.72 -6.20
C GLY A 336 16.13 -3.21 -6.20
N VAL A 337 15.08 -3.67 -6.87
CA VAL A 337 14.66 -5.07 -6.86
C VAL A 337 14.80 -5.72 -8.22
N ASP A 338 14.89 -4.94 -9.30
CA ASP A 338 15.12 -5.40 -10.66
C ASP A 338 16.21 -4.52 -11.33
N PRO A 339 17.45 -5.05 -11.51
CA PRO A 339 18.54 -4.30 -12.13
C PRO A 339 18.22 -3.79 -13.54
N ARG A 340 17.31 -4.44 -14.27
CA ARG A 340 16.89 -4.00 -15.62
C ARG A 340 16.13 -2.68 -15.58
N ALA A 341 15.51 -2.34 -14.45
CA ALA A 341 14.82 -1.05 -14.29
C ALA A 341 15.78 0.14 -14.37
N ARG A 342 17.09 -0.07 -14.17
CA ARG A 342 18.12 0.95 -14.39
C ARG A 342 18.27 1.33 -15.86
N ALA A 343 17.80 0.50 -16.79
CA ALA A 343 17.82 0.88 -18.21
C ALA A 343 16.73 1.90 -18.55
N LEU A 344 15.66 2.03 -17.74
CA LEU A 344 14.52 2.89 -18.05
C LEU A 344 14.95 4.34 -18.32
N ARG A 345 14.28 5.02 -19.24
CA ARG A 345 14.40 6.49 -19.39
C ARG A 345 13.31 7.16 -18.59
N ILE A 346 13.68 8.12 -17.74
CA ILE A 346 12.72 8.84 -16.91
C ILE A 346 12.59 10.26 -17.45
N VAL A 347 11.38 10.59 -17.86
CA VAL A 347 11.09 11.88 -18.48
C VAL A 347 10.05 12.60 -17.62
N PRO A 348 10.39 13.78 -17.07
CA PRO A 348 9.40 14.65 -16.44
C PRO A 348 8.33 15.02 -17.46
N ILE A 349 7.08 15.11 -17.04
CA ILE A 349 6.03 15.61 -17.93
C ILE A 349 6.28 17.11 -18.14
N ALA A 350 6.34 17.57 -19.40
CA ALA A 350 6.60 18.97 -19.71
C ALA A 350 5.59 19.90 -19.01
N GLY A 351 6.09 20.97 -18.36
CA GLY A 351 5.32 21.85 -17.47
C GLY A 351 5.77 21.84 -16.00
N GLY A 352 6.80 21.04 -15.67
CA GLY A 352 7.16 20.72 -14.28
C GLY A 352 6.40 19.47 -13.85
N GLY A 353 7.07 18.57 -13.13
CA GLY A 353 6.40 17.35 -12.65
C GLY A 353 5.12 17.68 -11.89
N VAL A 354 4.09 16.83 -12.01
CA VAL A 354 2.89 17.00 -11.20
C VAL A 354 3.24 16.56 -9.78
N ASP A 355 3.39 17.54 -8.90
CA ASP A 355 3.64 17.30 -7.48
C ASP A 355 2.33 16.99 -6.77
N GLY A 356 2.12 15.70 -6.48
CA GLY A 356 1.10 15.30 -5.53
C GLY A 356 1.61 15.59 -4.13
N THR A 357 1.22 16.73 -3.55
CA THR A 357 1.57 17.07 -2.17
C THR A 357 0.48 16.59 -1.22
N TRP A 358 0.83 15.65 -0.35
CA TRP A 358 0.04 15.26 0.80
C TRP A 358 0.25 16.30 1.90
N TYR A 359 -0.82 16.69 2.58
CA TYR A 359 -0.78 17.61 3.71
C TYR A 359 -1.18 16.90 5.00
N LEU A 360 -0.52 17.26 6.09
CA LEU A 360 -0.87 16.84 7.43
C LEU A 360 -1.73 17.92 8.08
N GLY A 361 -3.00 17.60 8.29
CA GLY A 361 -3.90 18.35 9.14
C GLY A 361 -3.95 17.76 10.54
N VAL A 362 -4.11 18.60 11.56
CA VAL A 362 -4.44 18.11 12.91
C VAL A 362 -5.78 18.68 13.30
N ARG A 363 -6.75 17.79 13.55
CA ARG A 363 -8.04 18.20 14.05
C ARG A 363 -7.89 18.56 15.53
N HIS A 364 -8.26 19.78 15.89
CA HIS A 364 -8.18 20.19 17.28
C HIS A 364 -9.24 19.45 18.11
N ARG A 365 -8.82 18.77 19.18
CA ARG A 365 -9.72 18.29 20.23
C ARG A 365 -9.51 19.14 21.48
N PRO A 366 -10.59 19.57 22.18
CA PRO A 366 -10.48 20.38 23.38
C PRO A 366 -9.60 19.77 24.48
N SER A 367 -9.49 18.44 24.52
CA SER A 367 -8.68 17.70 25.48
C SER A 367 -7.17 17.67 25.17
N VAL A 368 -6.73 18.21 24.03
CA VAL A 368 -5.32 18.21 23.62
C VAL A 368 -4.71 19.58 23.96
N PRO A 369 -3.58 19.63 24.70
CA PRO A 369 -2.91 20.88 25.03
C PRO A 369 -2.64 21.73 23.78
N PRO A 370 -2.95 23.04 23.82
CA PRO A 370 -2.62 23.96 22.73
C PRO A 370 -1.15 23.83 22.31
N GLY A 371 -0.92 23.69 21.01
CA GLY A 371 0.42 23.57 20.43
C GLY A 371 1.05 22.16 20.41
N LEU A 372 0.52 21.17 21.15
CA LEU A 372 1.05 19.79 21.07
C LEU A 372 0.80 19.19 19.68
N ALA A 373 -0.42 19.33 19.19
CA ALA A 373 -0.83 18.96 17.83
C ALA A 373 0.11 19.53 16.76
N GLY A 374 0.36 20.84 16.78
CA GLY A 374 1.26 21.50 15.83
C GLY A 374 2.72 21.05 15.94
N ARG A 375 3.22 20.75 17.15
CA ARG A 375 4.56 20.19 17.35
C ARG A 375 4.68 18.78 16.76
N VAL A 376 3.67 17.93 16.97
CA VAL A 376 3.62 16.58 16.40
C VAL A 376 3.53 16.65 14.87
N ALA A 377 2.70 17.53 14.32
CA ALA A 377 2.59 17.69 12.88
C ALA A 377 3.89 18.15 12.24
N ARG A 378 4.58 19.13 12.85
CA ARG A 378 5.91 19.58 12.40
C ARG A 378 6.96 18.47 12.48
N LEU A 379 6.93 17.65 13.54
CA LEU A 379 7.84 16.52 13.66
C LEU A 379 7.60 15.49 12.54
N LEU A 380 6.34 15.16 12.26
CA LEU A 380 5.96 14.24 11.19
C LEU A 380 6.31 14.77 9.81
N ALA A 381 6.01 16.03 9.52
CA ALA A 381 6.40 16.70 8.29
C ALA A 381 7.92 16.68 8.09
N ALA A 382 8.69 16.99 9.14
CA ALA A 382 10.16 16.93 9.09
C ALA A 382 10.67 15.51 8.77
N THR A 383 10.05 14.46 9.33
CA THR A 383 10.44 13.08 9.01
C THR A 383 10.14 12.64 7.59
N CYS A 384 9.15 13.25 6.94
CA CYS A 384 8.79 12.90 5.57
C CYS A 384 9.50 13.77 4.53
N ASP A 385 9.73 15.05 4.82
CA ASP A 385 10.64 15.93 4.04
C ASP A 385 12.03 15.29 3.93
N ILE A 386 12.48 14.59 4.97
CA ILE A 386 13.71 13.78 4.94
C ILE A 386 13.67 12.69 3.86
N ASN A 387 12.57 11.94 3.71
CA ASN A 387 12.48 10.88 2.70
C ASN A 387 12.46 11.45 1.29
N GLU A 388 11.85 12.63 1.12
CA GLU A 388 11.74 13.27 -0.18
C GLU A 388 13.00 13.98 -0.58
N ARG A 389 13.65 14.72 0.31
CA ARG A 389 14.99 15.25 0.03
C ARG A 389 16.01 14.16 -0.19
N PHE A 390 15.82 12.97 0.39
CA PHE A 390 16.65 11.81 0.09
C PHE A 390 16.41 11.27 -1.32
N LEU A 391 15.15 11.24 -1.78
CA LEU A 391 14.79 10.81 -3.13
C LEU A 391 15.06 11.87 -4.21
N LEU A 392 14.87 13.15 -3.89
CA LEU A 392 14.97 14.32 -4.77
C LEU A 392 16.35 14.99 -4.71
N GLY A 393 17.05 14.95 -3.58
CA GLY A 393 18.43 15.44 -3.48
C GLY A 393 19.43 14.55 -4.22
N ALA A 394 19.03 13.32 -4.57
CA ALA A 394 19.73 12.46 -5.51
C ALA A 394 19.42 12.78 -6.98
N VAL A 395 18.57 13.79 -7.24
CA VAL A 395 18.12 14.19 -8.58
C VAL A 395 18.61 15.62 -8.84
N ASP A 396 19.49 15.77 -9.83
CA ASP A 396 20.00 17.06 -10.32
C ASP A 396 18.84 18.07 -10.56
N PRO A 397 18.90 19.32 -10.04
CA PRO A 397 17.88 20.37 -10.26
C PRO A 397 17.56 20.66 -11.75
N GLY A 398 18.51 20.41 -12.66
CA GLY A 398 18.28 20.47 -14.10
C GLY A 398 17.22 19.46 -14.59
N ILE A 399 17.01 18.37 -13.86
CA ILE A 399 16.01 17.34 -14.19
C ILE A 399 14.61 17.79 -13.79
N LEU A 400 14.43 18.34 -12.59
CA LEU A 400 13.12 18.83 -12.11
C LEU A 400 12.59 19.98 -12.98
N THR A 401 13.50 20.73 -13.59
CA THR A 401 13.19 21.83 -14.51
C THR A 401 13.03 21.39 -15.97
N GLY A 402 13.16 20.09 -16.27
CA GLY A 402 13.05 19.54 -17.63
C GLY A 402 14.21 19.92 -18.56
N LYS A 403 15.31 20.46 -18.03
CA LYS A 403 16.51 20.85 -18.79
C LYS A 403 17.48 19.70 -19.04
N ARG A 404 17.28 18.55 -18.40
CA ARG A 404 18.15 17.36 -18.51
C ARG A 404 17.32 16.07 -18.43
N GLU A 405 17.61 15.11 -19.31
CA GLU A 405 17.01 13.76 -19.29
C GLU A 405 17.65 12.88 -18.20
N LEU A 406 16.87 11.94 -17.63
CA LEU A 406 17.36 10.92 -16.71
C LEU A 406 17.46 9.56 -17.41
N SER A 407 18.62 8.92 -17.35
CA SER A 407 18.67 7.47 -17.42
C SER A 407 18.38 6.85 -16.04
N GLY A 408 17.81 5.66 -16.02
CA GLY A 408 17.67 4.86 -14.80
C GLY A 408 19.04 4.47 -14.22
N GLY A 409 20.10 4.56 -15.04
CA GLY A 409 21.49 4.45 -14.66
C GLY A 409 21.90 5.66 -13.83
N ASP A 410 21.59 6.87 -14.26
CA ASP A 410 21.84 8.11 -13.49
C ASP A 410 21.09 8.08 -12.17
N LEU A 411 19.84 7.59 -12.13
CA LEU A 411 19.14 7.34 -10.87
C LEU A 411 19.82 6.24 -10.05
N GLY A 412 20.29 5.15 -10.65
CA GLY A 412 20.99 4.07 -9.94
C GLY A 412 22.39 4.44 -9.44
N GLU A 413 23.07 5.37 -10.11
CA GLU A 413 24.41 5.88 -9.79
C GLU A 413 24.33 7.08 -8.83
N SER A 414 23.39 8.01 -9.03
CA SER A 414 23.11 9.12 -8.10
C SER A 414 22.45 8.61 -6.81
N LEU A 415 21.64 7.55 -6.90
CA LEU A 415 21.20 6.75 -5.77
C LEU A 415 22.17 5.59 -5.51
N GLN A 416 23.49 5.82 -5.42
CA GLN A 416 24.45 4.88 -4.78
C GLN A 416 24.07 4.65 -3.31
N LEU A 417 22.90 4.05 -3.12
CA LEU A 417 22.36 3.57 -1.90
C LEU A 417 22.84 2.13 -1.83
N ASP A 418 23.77 1.93 -0.91
CA ASP A 418 24.12 0.62 -0.37
C ASP A 418 22.88 -0.30 -0.44
N PRO A 419 22.95 -1.47 -1.10
CA PRO A 419 21.84 -2.40 -1.25
C PRO A 419 21.09 -2.68 0.06
N ALA A 420 21.77 -2.59 1.22
CA ALA A 420 21.15 -2.67 2.53
C ALA A 420 20.23 -1.48 2.84
N ARG A 421 20.60 -0.26 2.45
CA ARG A 421 19.79 0.97 2.58
C ARG A 421 18.57 0.95 1.68
N LEU A 422 18.69 0.40 0.48
CA LEU A 422 17.59 0.33 -0.46
C LEU A 422 16.61 -0.81 -0.14
N ALA A 423 17.12 -1.94 0.34
CA ALA A 423 16.32 -2.99 0.98
C ALA A 423 15.66 -2.51 2.29
N TRP A 424 16.27 -1.53 2.96
CA TRP A 424 15.69 -0.88 4.13
C TRP A 424 14.58 0.11 3.75
N ALA A 425 14.79 1.03 2.81
CA ALA A 425 13.76 1.98 2.34
C ALA A 425 12.52 1.21 1.84
N ASN A 426 12.74 0.14 1.08
CA ASN A 426 11.67 -0.79 0.67
C ASN A 426 10.96 -1.47 1.84
N ARG A 427 11.67 -1.88 2.90
CA ARG A 427 11.06 -2.49 4.11
C ARG A 427 10.32 -1.46 4.94
N TRP A 428 10.89 -0.27 5.11
CA TRP A 428 10.31 0.84 5.84
C TRP A 428 9.04 1.30 5.13
N GLN A 429 9.11 1.69 3.85
CA GLN A 429 7.95 2.13 3.08
C GLN A 429 6.84 1.08 2.99
N ARG A 430 7.16 -0.22 2.88
CA ARG A 430 6.15 -1.29 3.00
C ARG A 430 5.52 -1.30 4.39
N HIS A 431 6.30 -1.15 5.46
CA HIS A 431 5.78 -1.16 6.83
C HIS A 431 5.00 0.11 7.20
N THR A 432 5.52 1.31 6.90
CA THR A 432 4.81 2.57 7.08
C THR A 432 3.58 2.62 6.21
N ASN A 433 3.64 2.35 4.91
CA ASN A 433 2.43 2.37 4.08
C ASN A 433 1.42 1.29 4.48
N MET A 434 1.83 0.07 4.86
CA MET A 434 0.85 -0.94 5.30
C MET A 434 0.23 -0.63 6.66
N GLU A 435 1.01 -0.21 7.67
CA GLU A 435 0.48 0.14 9.00
C GLU A 435 -0.34 1.45 8.95
N PHE A 436 0.14 2.44 8.19
CA PHE A 436 -0.54 3.72 7.99
C PHE A 436 -1.81 3.58 7.17
N MET A 437 -1.80 2.85 6.04
CA MET A 437 -3.02 2.61 5.25
C MET A 437 -4.00 1.69 5.99
N SER A 438 -3.51 0.71 6.76
CA SER A 438 -4.34 -0.11 7.66
C SER A 438 -4.95 0.73 8.80
N TRP A 439 -4.24 1.76 9.27
CA TRP A 439 -4.78 2.72 10.23
C TRP A 439 -5.81 3.65 9.56
N ILE A 440 -5.54 4.18 8.36
CA ILE A 440 -6.49 4.97 7.56
C ILE A 440 -7.76 4.16 7.29
N ASP A 441 -7.69 2.91 6.84
CA ASP A 441 -8.85 2.04 6.60
C ASP A 441 -9.67 1.80 7.89
N ARG A 442 -9.00 1.63 9.03
CA ARG A 442 -9.66 1.46 10.35
C ARG A 442 -10.36 2.73 10.81
N GLN A 443 -9.83 3.92 10.51
CA GLN A 443 -10.45 5.19 10.87
C GLN A 443 -11.51 5.63 9.86
N GLY A 444 -11.31 5.39 8.55
CA GLY A 444 -12.25 5.71 7.49
C GLY A 444 -13.60 4.99 7.64
N GLY A 445 -13.59 3.72 8.08
CA GLY A 445 -14.83 3.00 8.40
C GLY A 445 -15.60 3.57 9.60
N ARG A 446 -14.89 4.16 10.58
CA ARG A 446 -15.49 4.83 11.73
C ARG A 446 -16.01 6.22 11.39
N LEU A 447 -15.31 6.95 10.52
CA LEU A 447 -15.72 8.27 10.04
C LEU A 447 -16.99 8.18 9.18
N ALA A 448 -17.07 7.20 8.27
CA ALA A 448 -18.27 6.97 7.45
C ALA A 448 -19.50 6.61 8.29
N SER A 449 -19.32 5.85 9.39
CA SER A 449 -20.41 5.49 10.30
C SER A 449 -20.88 6.65 11.18
N ALA A 450 -20.01 7.61 11.48
CA ALA A 450 -20.32 8.80 12.28
C ALA A 450 -20.85 9.99 11.46
N VAL A 451 -20.77 9.91 10.13
CA VAL A 451 -21.37 10.90 9.20
C VAL A 451 -22.74 10.42 8.69
N LEU A 452 -22.99 9.11 8.72
CA LEU A 452 -24.30 8.51 8.41
C LEU A 452 -25.25 8.43 9.61
N ALA A 453 -24.75 8.63 10.82
CA ALA A 453 -25.51 8.76 12.07
C ALA A 453 -25.56 10.23 12.48
#